data_AF-A0A832GVV6-F1
#
_entry.id   AF-A0A832GVV6-F1
#
_cell.length_a   1.000
_cell.length_b   1.000
_cell.length_c   1.000
_cell.angle_alpha   90.00
_cell.angle_beta   90.00
_cell.angle_gamma   90.00
#
_symmetry.space_group_name_H-M   'P 1'
#
loop_
_entity.id
_entity.type
_entity.pdbx_description
1 polymer ?
#
loop_
_entity_poly.entity_id
_entity_poly.type
_entity_poly.pdbx_seq_one_letter_code
_entity_poly.pdbx_strand_id
1 'polypeptide(L)'
;SIGGKQGSFLPREGLFTLNDLGLPRISLDGIFLQKYKLSITRPVRISPTLDSYIRLYFYHSENLDRKQSLLTVLVNGFPVGSAELSPENAKGGELLIKVPESELEKPIWNLEFSAYHFLGSTEYVDCTFNYDAAAWTVIEGRTEINLSPSESDVTPSLLNFPSIVTGEPEALKEIYFWLPAKPTEAQLKLAAVIAAKAGQGIKNAIDFKVIMADELDNTAKSNASVIFAIGYPQERKKWESLKDALMMYPNQNGGYTINPKISTIKDNIQKESVIEAIQSPWNKKGIIYTVIPSDNEGANSLASYLSDPQKSSKMEGHISMFMKNGEVVPFSVTEPISLVKTFINPLKNIPLRYLIVGIILLAILVIVIIRIFKRKKA
;
A
#
# COMPACT_ATOMS: atom_id res chain seq x y z
N SER A 1 -14.37 -19.91 37.07
CA SER A 1 -13.68 -19.99 35.78
C SER A 1 -14.33 -18.98 34.84
N ILE A 2 -13.75 -17.79 34.72
CA ILE A 2 -14.34 -16.68 33.96
C ILE A 2 -13.63 -16.66 32.60
N GLY A 3 -14.32 -17.16 31.58
CA GLY A 3 -13.87 -17.13 30.20
C GLY A 3 -13.92 -15.71 29.67
N GLY A 4 -12.76 -15.08 29.53
CA GLY A 4 -12.61 -13.82 28.81
C GLY A 4 -12.73 -14.07 27.31
N LYS A 5 -13.78 -13.52 26.70
CA LYS A 5 -13.86 -13.36 25.24
C LYS A 5 -12.67 -12.48 24.82
N GLN A 6 -11.67 -13.06 24.15
CA GLN A 6 -10.73 -12.30 23.34
C GLN A 6 -11.52 -11.64 22.21
N GLY A 7 -11.81 -10.35 22.36
CA GLY A 7 -12.28 -9.53 21.25
C GLY A 7 -11.15 -9.45 20.23
N SER A 8 -11.36 -10.05 19.06
CA SER A 8 -10.52 -9.85 17.90
C SER A 8 -10.62 -8.39 17.48
N PHE A 9 -9.65 -7.57 17.89
CA PHE A 9 -9.45 -6.24 17.33
C PHE A 9 -9.00 -6.42 15.89
N LEU A 10 -9.93 -6.35 14.95
CA LEU A 10 -9.61 -6.30 13.53
C LEU A 10 -9.01 -4.91 13.24
N PRO A 11 -7.82 -4.82 12.63
CA PRO A 11 -7.29 -3.54 12.17
C PRO A 11 -8.25 -2.91 11.17
N ARG A 12 -8.60 -1.63 11.38
CA ARG A 12 -9.25 -0.81 10.36
C ARG A 12 -8.29 -0.68 9.19
N GLU A 13 -8.79 -0.66 7.94
CA GLU A 13 -7.96 -0.64 6.72
C GLU A 13 -6.77 0.33 6.84
N GLY A 14 -5.56 -0.20 6.85
CA GLY A 14 -4.32 0.59 6.92
C GLY A 14 -3.76 0.88 8.31
N LEU A 15 -4.45 0.51 9.39
CA LEU A 15 -3.95 0.63 10.76
C LEU A 15 -3.32 -0.70 11.22
N PHE A 16 -2.07 -0.67 11.66
CA PHE A 16 -1.37 -1.83 12.19
C PHE A 16 -0.74 -1.49 13.53
N THR A 17 -0.74 -2.42 14.47
CA THR A 17 0.10 -2.34 15.67
C THR A 17 1.34 -3.22 15.52
N LEU A 18 2.39 -2.95 16.30
CA LEU A 18 3.54 -3.85 16.36
C LEU A 18 3.14 -5.27 16.83
N ASN A 19 2.12 -5.39 17.70
CA ASN A 19 1.52 -6.68 18.08
C ASN A 19 0.97 -7.44 16.87
N ASP A 20 0.26 -6.76 15.96
CA ASP A 20 -0.28 -7.36 14.73
C ASP A 20 0.85 -7.88 13.81
N LEU A 21 2.03 -7.28 13.91
CA LEU A 21 3.24 -7.68 13.18
C LEU A 21 4.06 -8.77 13.91
N GLY A 22 3.55 -9.29 15.04
CA GLY A 22 4.23 -10.30 15.85
C GLY A 22 5.39 -9.75 16.68
N LEU A 23 5.41 -8.44 16.95
CA LEU A 23 6.41 -7.72 17.72
C LEU A 23 5.78 -7.18 19.01
N PRO A 24 5.68 -8.00 20.08
CA PRO A 24 5.04 -7.57 21.33
C PRO A 24 5.81 -6.46 22.07
N ARG A 25 7.11 -6.36 21.80
CA ARG A 25 7.99 -5.27 22.21
C ARG A 25 9.24 -5.25 21.33
N ILE A 26 9.85 -4.08 21.19
CA ILE A 26 11.19 -3.91 20.62
C ILE A 26 12.08 -3.33 21.71
N SER A 27 13.19 -3.99 22.02
CA SER A 27 14.20 -3.49 22.96
C SER A 27 15.36 -2.89 22.18
N LEU A 28 15.75 -1.67 22.56
CA LEU A 28 16.95 -0.98 22.11
C LEU A 28 17.84 -0.88 23.33
N ASP A 29 18.79 -1.80 23.48
CA ASP A 29 19.57 -1.97 24.72
C ASP A 29 21.02 -1.53 24.50
N GLY A 30 21.63 -0.96 25.54
CA GLY A 30 23.01 -0.49 25.54
C GLY A 30 23.15 1.00 25.29
N ILE A 31 24.35 1.53 25.50
CA ILE A 31 24.68 2.95 25.31
C ILE A 31 24.82 3.33 23.83
N PHE A 32 24.85 4.63 23.57
CA PHE A 32 24.97 5.22 22.25
C PHE A 32 23.86 4.75 21.30
N LEU A 33 24.20 4.51 20.05
CA LEU A 33 23.24 4.34 18.96
C LEU A 33 22.75 2.90 18.86
N GLN A 34 21.48 2.70 19.21
CA GLN A 34 20.77 1.44 19.09
C GLN A 34 19.68 1.56 18.04
N LYS A 35 19.54 0.54 17.19
CA LYS A 35 18.66 0.59 16.03
C LYS A 35 17.85 -0.68 15.87
N TYR A 36 16.59 -0.50 15.50
CA TYR A 36 15.74 -1.58 15.03
C TYR A 36 15.08 -1.19 13.71
N LYS A 37 15.09 -2.11 12.75
CA LYS A 37 14.53 -1.90 11.40
C LYS A 37 13.38 -2.84 11.14
N LEU A 38 12.31 -2.30 10.56
CA LEU A 38 11.11 -3.00 10.16
C LEU A 38 10.68 -2.49 8.78
N SER A 39 10.26 -3.39 7.90
CA SER A 39 9.67 -3.03 6.62
C SER A 39 8.18 -3.36 6.61
N ILE A 40 7.35 -2.40 6.21
CA ILE A 40 5.91 -2.57 6.06
C ILE A 40 5.56 -2.37 4.60
N THR A 41 4.92 -3.38 4.00
CA THR A 41 4.40 -3.28 2.64
C THR A 41 3.08 -2.52 2.66
N ARG A 42 2.98 -1.48 1.84
CA ARG A 42 1.73 -0.76 1.65
C ARG A 42 0.66 -1.70 1.07
N PRO A 43 -0.53 -1.80 1.68
CA PRO A 43 -1.62 -2.58 1.10
C PRO A 43 -2.02 -2.04 -0.29
N VAL A 44 -2.32 -2.94 -1.22
CA VAL A 44 -2.50 -2.64 -2.66
C VAL A 44 -3.65 -1.66 -2.95
N ARG A 45 -4.65 -1.57 -2.05
CA ARG A 45 -5.83 -0.71 -2.19
C ARG A 45 -5.79 0.53 -1.30
N ILE A 46 -4.64 0.84 -0.71
CA ILE A 46 -4.50 2.02 0.13
C ILE A 46 -3.62 3.01 -0.62
N SER A 47 -4.20 4.17 -0.89
CA SER A 47 -3.49 5.38 -1.24
C SER A 47 -3.43 6.23 0.03
N PRO A 48 -2.32 6.18 0.79
CA PRO A 48 -2.23 6.82 2.09
C PRO A 48 -2.36 8.34 1.94
N THR A 49 -3.20 8.97 2.76
CA THR A 49 -3.38 10.42 2.78
C THR A 49 -2.41 11.08 3.77
N LEU A 50 -2.39 12.41 3.79
CA LEU A 50 -1.67 13.22 4.77
C LEU A 50 -2.13 13.01 6.23
N ASP A 51 -3.24 12.29 6.44
CA ASP A 51 -3.69 11.87 7.76
C ASP A 51 -3.01 10.58 8.24
N SER A 52 -2.08 10.02 7.45
CA SER A 52 -1.27 8.87 7.85
C SER A 52 -0.26 9.25 8.93
N TYR A 53 -0.06 8.38 9.91
CA TYR A 53 0.77 8.67 11.08
C TYR A 53 1.46 7.43 11.65
N ILE A 54 2.49 7.68 12.45
CA ILE A 54 3.10 6.70 13.36
C ILE A 54 2.89 7.24 14.78
N ARG A 55 2.19 6.48 15.63
CA ARG A 55 2.03 6.80 17.04
C ARG A 55 2.85 5.83 17.87
N LEU A 56 4.00 6.30 18.31
CA LEU A 56 4.97 5.53 19.08
C LEU A 56 4.63 5.58 20.56
N TYR A 57 4.60 4.41 21.18
CA TYR A 57 4.50 4.24 22.63
C TYR A 57 5.80 3.62 23.14
N PHE A 58 6.46 4.27 24.08
CA PHE A 58 7.78 3.86 24.54
C PHE A 58 8.01 4.16 26.02
N TYR A 59 9.01 3.54 26.61
CA TYR A 59 9.53 3.88 27.93
C TYR A 59 11.01 3.53 27.95
N HIS A 60 11.78 4.09 28.88
CA HIS A 60 13.24 3.97 28.83
C HIS A 60 13.86 4.01 30.24
N SER A 61 15.16 3.75 30.31
CA SER A 61 15.92 3.83 31.56
C SER A 61 15.86 5.23 32.16
N GLU A 62 15.60 5.32 33.47
CA GLU A 62 15.63 6.58 34.22
C GLU A 62 17.06 7.15 34.38
N ASN A 63 18.10 6.36 34.06
CA ASN A 63 19.51 6.75 34.21
C ASN A 63 20.05 7.56 33.03
N LEU A 64 19.24 7.81 32.00
CA LEU A 64 19.68 8.51 30.80
C LEU A 64 19.87 10.02 31.04
N ASP A 65 20.95 10.58 30.50
CA ASP A 65 21.16 12.02 30.41
C ASP A 65 20.22 12.61 29.36
N ARG A 66 19.21 13.34 29.83
CA ARG A 66 18.16 13.89 28.98
C ARG A 66 18.68 14.84 27.89
N LYS A 67 19.79 15.54 28.11
CA LYS A 67 20.30 16.55 27.17
C LYS A 67 20.92 15.91 25.93
N GLN A 68 21.31 14.64 26.02
CA GLN A 68 22.02 13.93 24.96
C GLN A 68 21.33 12.64 24.53
N SER A 69 20.26 12.23 25.23
CA SER A 69 19.53 11.01 24.92
C SER A 69 18.26 11.31 24.12
N LEU A 70 18.08 10.60 23.01
CA LEU A 70 16.97 10.87 22.08
C LEU A 70 16.50 9.58 21.40
N LEU A 71 15.20 9.51 21.12
CA LEU A 71 14.59 8.50 20.27
C LEU A 71 14.17 9.15 18.96
N THR A 72 14.66 8.65 17.83
CA THR A 72 14.32 9.13 16.49
C THR A 72 13.65 8.02 15.70
N VAL A 73 12.61 8.39 14.96
CA VAL A 73 11.96 7.52 13.97
C VAL A 73 12.36 7.98 12.58
N LEU A 74 12.78 7.04 11.75
CA LEU A 74 13.06 7.28 10.35
C LEU A 74 12.11 6.47 9.48
N VAL A 75 11.70 7.06 8.35
CA VAL A 75 10.93 6.39 7.30
C VAL A 75 11.76 6.45 6.03
N ASN A 76 12.08 5.30 5.45
CA ASN A 76 12.92 5.16 4.25
C ASN A 76 14.27 5.89 4.35
N GLY A 77 14.84 5.93 5.56
CA GLY A 77 16.12 6.58 5.84
C GLY A 77 16.05 8.08 6.14
N PHE A 78 14.87 8.70 6.07
CA PHE A 78 14.67 10.10 6.44
C PHE A 78 14.14 10.22 7.88
N PRO A 79 14.76 11.03 8.75
CA PRO A 79 14.22 11.29 10.09
C PRO A 79 12.90 12.06 9.97
N VAL A 80 11.83 11.49 10.54
CA VAL A 80 10.47 12.04 10.47
C VAL A 80 9.97 12.60 11.80
N GLY A 81 10.58 12.21 12.91
CA GLY A 81 10.26 12.72 14.23
C GLY A 81 11.21 12.18 15.29
N SER A 82 11.30 12.90 16.41
CA SER A 82 12.11 12.50 17.55
C SER A 82 11.49 12.96 18.87
N ALA A 83 11.88 12.29 19.95
CA ALA A 83 11.58 12.68 21.33
C ALA A 83 12.87 12.70 22.15
N GLU A 84 12.99 13.69 23.04
CA GLU A 84 13.95 13.65 24.14
C GLU A 84 13.60 12.47 25.08
N LEU A 85 14.60 11.75 25.56
CA LEU A 85 14.42 10.71 26.59
C LEU A 85 14.62 11.34 27.96
N SER A 86 13.52 11.71 28.62
CA SER A 86 13.50 12.55 29.82
C SER A 86 12.78 11.86 30.99
N PRO A 87 12.95 12.33 32.24
CA PRO A 87 12.24 11.74 33.37
C PRO A 87 10.72 11.72 33.23
N GLU A 88 10.15 12.68 32.49
CA GLU A 88 8.71 12.81 32.28
C GLU A 88 8.12 11.70 31.40
N ASN A 89 8.92 11.10 30.51
CA ASN A 89 8.48 10.02 29.61
C ASN A 89 9.18 8.67 29.87
N ALA A 90 10.06 8.59 30.89
CA ALA A 90 10.77 7.37 31.29
C ALA A 90 9.85 6.19 31.61
N LYS A 91 8.64 6.43 32.15
CA LYS A 91 7.65 5.38 32.49
C LYS A 91 6.52 5.23 31.47
N GLY A 92 6.59 5.95 30.36
CA GLY A 92 5.54 5.96 29.34
C GLY A 92 5.50 7.28 28.58
N GLY A 93 6.16 7.32 27.43
CA GLY A 93 6.13 8.38 26.45
C GLY A 93 5.21 8.05 25.27
N GLU A 94 4.70 9.11 24.65
CA GLU A 94 4.00 9.05 23.38
C GLU A 94 4.65 10.03 22.39
N LEU A 95 4.88 9.58 21.15
CA LEU A 95 5.30 10.43 20.05
C LEU A 95 4.40 10.17 18.84
N LEU A 96 3.62 11.18 18.45
CA LEU A 96 2.79 11.15 17.24
C LEU A 96 3.53 11.84 16.10
N ILE A 97 3.74 11.11 15.01
CA ILE A 97 4.51 11.56 13.85
C ILE A 97 3.62 11.50 12.62
N LYS A 98 3.53 12.61 11.88
CA LYS A 98 2.91 12.61 10.54
C LYS A 98 3.93 12.13 9.51
N VAL A 99 3.47 11.32 8.57
CA VAL A 99 4.35 10.80 7.53
C VAL A 99 4.49 11.83 6.41
N PRO A 100 5.71 12.17 5.96
CA PRO A 100 5.91 13.11 4.87
C PRO A 100 5.22 12.67 3.58
N GLU A 101 4.67 13.62 2.82
CA GLU A 101 3.95 13.35 1.57
C GLU A 101 4.79 12.54 0.57
N SER A 102 6.10 12.83 0.49
CA SER A 102 7.05 12.12 -0.38
C SER A 102 7.18 10.61 -0.09
N GLU A 103 6.83 10.19 1.13
CA GLU A 103 6.93 8.80 1.58
C GLU A 103 5.58 8.05 1.51
N LEU A 104 4.45 8.78 1.44
CA LEU A 104 3.11 8.17 1.46
C LEU A 104 2.89 7.19 0.32
N GLU A 105 3.31 7.56 -0.88
CA GLU A 105 3.08 6.75 -2.07
C GLU A 105 4.10 5.61 -2.25
N LYS A 106 5.05 5.43 -1.33
CA LYS A 106 6.07 4.39 -1.45
C LYS A 106 5.46 2.99 -1.23
N PRO A 107 5.90 1.99 -2.02
CA PRO A 107 5.42 0.60 -1.90
C PRO A 107 5.75 -0.07 -0.57
N ILE A 108 6.87 0.31 0.02
CA ILE A 108 7.43 -0.24 1.23
C ILE A 108 7.84 0.95 2.10
N TRP A 109 7.44 0.90 3.37
CA TRP A 109 7.89 1.81 4.40
C TRP A 109 8.93 1.10 5.25
N ASN A 110 10.19 1.50 5.09
CA ASN A 110 11.28 1.02 5.95
C ASN A 110 11.35 1.93 7.17
N LEU A 111 10.79 1.44 8.28
CA LEU A 111 10.85 2.10 9.57
C LEU A 111 12.16 1.75 10.27
N GLU A 112 12.85 2.76 10.77
CA GLU A 112 13.97 2.61 11.70
C GLU A 112 13.64 3.35 12.99
N PHE A 113 13.67 2.62 14.10
CA PHE A 113 13.65 3.20 15.43
C PHE A 113 15.09 3.28 15.92
N SER A 114 15.55 4.49 16.23
CA SER A 114 16.92 4.77 16.57
C SER A 114 16.98 5.51 17.90
N ALA A 115 17.48 4.85 18.94
CA ALA A 115 17.69 5.48 20.24
C ALA A 115 19.19 5.77 20.42
N TYR A 116 19.51 6.99 20.83
CA TYR A 116 20.83 7.32 21.34
C TYR A 116 20.74 7.42 22.85
N HIS A 117 21.46 6.56 23.57
CA HIS A 117 21.48 6.54 25.03
C HIS A 117 22.79 7.12 25.55
N PHE A 118 22.72 8.17 26.36
CA PHE A 118 23.88 8.74 27.02
C PHE A 118 23.70 8.68 28.54
N LEU A 119 24.76 8.34 29.28
CA LEU A 119 24.73 8.23 30.75
C LEU A 119 25.34 9.43 31.47
N GLY A 120 25.68 10.51 30.74
CA GLY A 120 26.14 11.77 31.33
C GLY A 120 27.66 11.97 31.40
N SER A 121 28.47 10.93 31.21
CA SER A 121 29.93 11.07 31.04
C SER A 121 30.52 9.98 30.15
N THR A 122 31.40 10.36 29.22
CA THR A 122 32.22 9.44 28.41
C THR A 122 33.53 9.05 29.09
N GLU A 123 33.95 9.79 30.12
CA GLU A 123 35.24 9.63 30.80
C GLU A 123 35.32 8.29 31.58
N TYR A 124 34.16 7.68 31.83
CA TYR A 124 34.00 6.42 32.58
C TYR A 124 33.18 5.36 31.81
N VAL A 125 33.03 5.51 30.49
CA VAL A 125 32.46 4.42 29.68
C VAL A 125 33.53 3.34 29.53
N ASP A 126 33.42 2.33 30.38
CA ASP A 126 34.28 1.17 30.37
C ASP A 126 33.68 0.13 29.42
N CYS A 127 34.33 -0.04 28.26
CA CYS A 127 33.93 -0.96 27.20
C CYS A 127 33.94 -2.45 27.64
N THR A 128 34.44 -2.78 28.83
CA THR A 128 34.35 -4.13 29.41
C THR A 128 33.03 -4.39 30.13
N PHE A 129 32.27 -3.34 30.47
CA PHE A 129 30.96 -3.47 31.11
C PHE A 129 29.83 -3.58 30.08
N ASN A 130 28.87 -4.44 30.39
CA ASN A 130 27.60 -4.45 29.69
C ASN A 130 26.65 -3.41 30.33
N TYR A 131 26.24 -2.43 29.54
CA TYR A 131 25.33 -1.36 29.96
C TYR A 131 23.87 -1.62 29.62
N ASP A 132 23.49 -2.78 29.08
CA ASP A 132 22.11 -3.11 28.68
C ASP A 132 21.10 -2.90 29.83
N ALA A 133 21.49 -3.21 31.06
CA ALA A 133 20.64 -3.01 32.24
C ALA A 133 20.52 -1.52 32.67
N ALA A 134 21.50 -0.70 32.28
CA ALA A 134 21.59 0.71 32.68
C ALA A 134 21.06 1.68 31.61
N ALA A 135 21.17 1.32 30.34
CA ALA A 135 20.77 2.12 29.19
C ALA A 135 19.92 1.27 28.26
N TRP A 136 18.65 1.63 28.14
CA TRP A 136 17.70 0.93 27.29
C TRP A 136 16.50 1.83 26.97
N THR A 137 15.87 1.56 25.84
CA THR A 137 14.56 2.07 25.45
C THR A 137 13.73 0.91 24.93
N VAL A 138 12.50 0.78 25.42
CA VAL A 138 11.54 -0.20 24.94
C VAL A 138 10.43 0.50 24.17
N ILE A 139 10.14 0.00 22.98
CA ILE A 139 8.98 0.39 22.19
C ILE A 139 7.89 -0.67 22.39
N GLU A 140 6.71 -0.22 22.79
CA GLU A 140 5.60 -1.09 23.14
C GLU A 140 4.90 -1.66 21.91
N GLY A 141 4.41 -2.90 22.02
CA GLY A 141 3.64 -3.59 20.97
C GLY A 141 2.36 -2.87 20.54
N ARG A 142 1.83 -1.96 21.38
CA ARG A 142 0.68 -1.09 21.09
C ARG A 142 1.00 0.11 20.17
N THR A 143 2.25 0.30 19.78
CA THR A 143 2.65 1.32 18.80
C THR A 143 1.85 1.16 17.51
N GLU A 144 1.26 2.24 17.04
CA GLU A 144 0.34 2.27 15.90
C GLU A 144 1.02 2.83 14.66
N ILE A 145 0.77 2.21 13.52
CA ILE A 145 1.24 2.63 12.21
C ILE A 145 0.01 2.68 11.32
N ASN A 146 -0.38 3.90 10.94
CA ASN A 146 -1.63 4.15 10.26
C ASN A 146 -1.39 4.72 8.86
N LEU A 147 -1.80 3.96 7.85
CA LEU A 147 -1.90 4.33 6.44
C LEU A 147 -3.34 4.75 6.16
N SER A 148 -3.68 6.01 6.43
CA SER A 148 -5.04 6.51 6.27
C SER A 148 -5.48 6.42 4.81
N PRO A 149 -6.51 5.63 4.46
CA PRO A 149 -6.92 5.48 3.07
C PRO A 149 -7.59 6.76 2.52
N SER A 150 -7.37 7.04 1.23
CA SER A 150 -8.16 8.04 0.51
C SER A 150 -9.62 7.61 0.41
N GLU A 151 -10.57 8.56 0.41
CA GLU A 151 -12.00 8.29 0.19
C GLU A 151 -12.33 7.79 -1.24
N SER A 152 -11.37 7.78 -2.16
CA SER A 152 -11.51 7.24 -3.51
C SER A 152 -11.22 5.74 -3.56
N ASP A 153 -12.01 4.99 -4.35
CA ASP A 153 -11.75 3.59 -4.67
C ASP A 153 -10.38 3.47 -5.35
N VAL A 154 -9.35 3.09 -4.60
CA VAL A 154 -8.00 2.92 -5.13
C VAL A 154 -8.00 1.72 -6.06
N THR A 155 -7.67 1.95 -7.32
CA THR A 155 -7.53 0.90 -8.32
C THR A 155 -6.33 0.01 -7.98
N PRO A 156 -6.49 -1.33 -8.00
CA PRO A 156 -5.40 -2.24 -7.71
C PRO A 156 -4.19 -2.03 -8.63
N SER A 157 -3.00 -2.14 -8.06
CA SER A 157 -1.73 -1.91 -8.76
C SER A 157 -0.87 -3.17 -8.81
N LEU A 158 0.02 -3.23 -9.81
CA LEU A 158 1.09 -4.21 -9.96
C LEU A 158 2.36 -3.83 -9.19
N LEU A 159 2.37 -2.68 -8.54
CA LEU A 159 3.41 -2.33 -7.59
C LEU A 159 3.44 -3.37 -6.46
N ASN A 160 4.59 -4.06 -6.29
CA ASN A 160 4.76 -5.23 -5.42
C ASN A 160 4.00 -6.50 -5.83
N PHE A 161 3.66 -6.65 -7.12
CA PHE A 161 3.05 -7.89 -7.61
C PHE A 161 3.92 -9.14 -7.31
N PRO A 162 3.32 -10.27 -6.93
CA PRO A 162 1.93 -10.47 -6.49
C PRO A 162 1.77 -10.13 -5.01
N SER A 163 0.88 -9.20 -4.68
CA SER A 163 0.59 -8.89 -3.28
C SER A 163 -0.65 -9.63 -2.82
N ILE A 164 -0.48 -10.44 -1.79
CA ILE A 164 -1.56 -11.23 -1.17
C ILE A 164 -1.96 -10.73 0.22
N VAL A 165 -1.31 -9.67 0.71
CA VAL A 165 -1.64 -9.03 1.98
C VAL A 165 -2.48 -7.79 1.69
N THR A 166 -3.80 -7.90 1.89
CA THR A 166 -4.72 -6.77 1.64
C THR A 166 -4.97 -5.91 2.89
N GLY A 167 -4.04 -5.90 3.85
CA GLY A 167 -4.17 -5.12 5.09
C GLY A 167 -5.10 -5.72 6.15
N GLU A 168 -5.69 -6.88 5.90
CA GLU A 168 -6.57 -7.59 6.85
C GLU A 168 -5.92 -8.95 7.24
N PRO A 169 -5.92 -9.37 8.53
CA PRO A 169 -5.45 -10.70 8.93
C PRO A 169 -6.22 -11.85 8.26
N GLU A 170 -7.46 -11.59 7.84
CA GLU A 170 -8.31 -12.50 7.07
C GLU A 170 -7.95 -12.55 5.58
N ALA A 171 -7.19 -11.58 5.06
CA ALA A 171 -6.77 -11.52 3.66
C ALA A 171 -5.92 -12.72 3.23
N LEU A 172 -5.25 -13.37 4.19
CA LEU A 172 -4.47 -14.59 3.94
C LEU A 172 -5.33 -15.86 3.84
N LYS A 173 -6.64 -15.79 4.08
CA LYS A 173 -7.51 -16.97 4.22
C LYS A 173 -8.29 -17.35 2.96
N GLU A 174 -8.31 -16.52 1.92
CA GLU A 174 -9.14 -16.75 0.72
C GLU A 174 -8.42 -16.31 -0.57
N ILE A 175 -7.27 -16.93 -0.86
CA ILE A 175 -6.46 -16.66 -2.06
C ILE A 175 -6.67 -17.79 -3.08
N TYR A 176 -7.05 -17.42 -4.30
CA TYR A 176 -7.41 -18.37 -5.36
C TYR A 176 -6.47 -18.27 -6.56
N PHE A 177 -6.09 -19.42 -7.12
CA PHE A 177 -5.63 -19.54 -8.50
C PHE A 177 -6.79 -20.02 -9.37
N TRP A 178 -7.15 -19.23 -10.38
CA TRP A 178 -8.16 -19.60 -11.36
C TRP A 178 -7.50 -19.93 -12.69
N LEU A 179 -7.40 -21.22 -12.96
CA LEU A 179 -6.81 -21.83 -14.15
C LEU A 179 -7.91 -22.35 -15.07
N PRO A 180 -7.62 -22.58 -16.37
CA PRO A 180 -8.63 -23.14 -17.29
C PRO A 180 -8.97 -24.57 -16.88
N ALA A 181 -10.06 -25.13 -17.41
CA ALA A 181 -10.48 -26.50 -17.08
C ALA A 181 -9.42 -27.56 -17.41
N LYS A 182 -8.53 -27.28 -18.36
CA LYS A 182 -7.42 -28.16 -18.77
C LYS A 182 -6.14 -27.32 -18.91
N PRO A 183 -5.46 -27.00 -17.80
CA PRO A 183 -4.28 -26.15 -17.86
C PRO A 183 -3.10 -26.86 -18.51
N THR A 184 -2.28 -26.11 -19.25
CA THR A 184 -1.00 -26.59 -19.76
C THR A 184 0.04 -26.65 -18.64
N GLU A 185 1.11 -27.41 -18.86
CA GLU A 185 2.26 -27.43 -17.95
C GLU A 185 2.86 -26.03 -17.76
N ALA A 186 2.89 -25.21 -18.82
CA ALA A 186 3.38 -23.84 -18.75
C ALA A 186 2.49 -22.94 -17.87
N GLN A 187 1.17 -23.10 -17.91
CA GLN A 187 0.24 -22.39 -17.02
C GLN A 187 0.39 -22.83 -15.55
N LEU A 188 0.55 -24.13 -15.31
CA LEU A 188 0.78 -24.67 -13.97
C LEU A 188 2.10 -24.18 -13.38
N LYS A 189 3.18 -24.18 -14.19
CA LYS A 189 4.48 -23.63 -13.80
C LYS A 189 4.39 -22.14 -13.46
N LEU A 190 3.69 -21.36 -14.29
CA LEU A 190 3.47 -19.94 -14.04
C LEU A 190 2.71 -19.71 -12.72
N ALA A 191 1.65 -20.48 -12.46
CA ALA A 191 0.91 -20.45 -11.20
C ALA A 191 1.82 -20.77 -10.00
N ALA A 192 2.65 -21.81 -10.11
CA ALA A 192 3.58 -22.20 -9.05
C ALA A 192 4.63 -21.11 -8.75
N VAL A 193 5.17 -20.45 -9.79
CA VAL A 193 6.09 -19.31 -9.61
C VAL A 193 5.39 -18.14 -8.92
N ILE A 194 4.17 -17.80 -9.32
CA ILE A 194 3.38 -16.73 -8.68
C ILE A 194 3.13 -17.08 -7.22
N ALA A 195 2.75 -18.32 -6.90
CA ALA A 195 2.51 -18.78 -5.54
C ALA A 195 3.78 -18.68 -4.68
N ALA A 196 4.91 -19.16 -5.21
CA ALA A 196 6.21 -19.08 -4.54
C ALA A 196 6.59 -17.62 -4.25
N LYS A 197 6.43 -16.73 -5.25
CA LYS A 197 6.71 -15.30 -5.10
C LYS A 197 5.78 -14.63 -4.09
N ALA A 198 4.48 -14.92 -4.14
CA ALA A 198 3.48 -14.39 -3.22
C ALA A 198 3.76 -14.78 -1.76
N GLY A 199 4.32 -15.97 -1.54
CA GLY A 199 4.72 -16.44 -0.22
C GLY A 199 6.05 -15.89 0.31
N GLN A 200 6.85 -15.19 -0.52
CA GLN A 200 8.13 -14.65 -0.07
C GLN A 200 7.92 -13.62 1.04
N GLY A 201 8.62 -13.82 2.16
CA GLY A 201 8.54 -12.91 3.32
C GLY A 201 7.36 -13.15 4.24
N ILE A 202 6.46 -14.09 3.94
CA ILE A 202 5.34 -14.46 4.81
C ILE A 202 5.80 -15.60 5.73
N LYS A 203 5.69 -15.38 7.05
CA LYS A 203 6.11 -16.35 8.08
C LYS A 203 5.10 -17.47 8.33
N ASN A 204 3.85 -17.26 7.93
CA ASN A 204 2.75 -18.20 8.11
C ASN A 204 2.52 -19.03 6.84
N ALA A 205 1.97 -20.24 7.00
CA ALA A 205 1.50 -21.01 5.87
C ALA A 205 0.37 -20.26 5.14
N ILE A 206 0.40 -20.29 3.81
CA ILE A 206 -0.64 -19.73 2.94
C ILE A 206 -1.40 -20.90 2.33
N ASP A 207 -2.72 -20.88 2.46
CA ASP A 207 -3.60 -21.86 1.84
C ASP A 207 -4.07 -21.32 0.47
N PHE A 208 -3.37 -21.71 -0.59
CA PHE A 208 -3.75 -21.37 -1.96
C PHE A 208 -4.81 -22.35 -2.48
N LYS A 209 -6.01 -21.85 -2.76
CA LYS A 209 -7.09 -22.64 -3.36
C LYS A 209 -6.96 -22.62 -4.87
N VAL A 210 -7.10 -23.77 -5.52
CA VAL A 210 -6.97 -23.88 -6.99
C VAL A 210 -8.30 -24.28 -7.61
N ILE A 211 -8.76 -23.47 -8.57
CA ILE A 211 -9.96 -23.73 -9.37
C ILE A 211 -9.52 -23.92 -10.82
N MET A 212 -9.78 -25.11 -11.36
CA MET A 212 -9.55 -25.45 -12.77
C MET A 212 -10.90 -25.55 -13.48
N ALA A 213 -11.39 -24.42 -13.97
CA ALA A 213 -12.69 -24.33 -14.62
C ALA A 213 -12.75 -23.12 -15.57
N ASP A 214 -13.63 -23.18 -16.56
CA ASP A 214 -13.87 -22.04 -17.46
C ASP A 214 -14.62 -20.90 -16.75
N GLU A 215 -15.34 -21.20 -15.65
CA GLU A 215 -16.10 -20.24 -14.88
C GLU A 215 -15.78 -20.36 -13.38
N LEU A 216 -15.75 -19.22 -12.70
CA LEU A 216 -15.56 -19.16 -11.25
C LEU A 216 -16.89 -19.38 -10.53
N ASP A 217 -16.89 -20.22 -9.49
CA ASP A 217 -18.08 -20.45 -8.66
C ASP A 217 -18.45 -19.23 -7.79
N ASN A 218 -19.67 -19.22 -7.26
CA ASN A 218 -20.16 -18.09 -6.46
C ASN A 218 -19.42 -17.92 -5.14
N THR A 219 -18.90 -19.01 -4.55
CA THR A 219 -18.16 -18.96 -3.28
C THR A 219 -16.86 -18.19 -3.46
N ALA A 220 -16.08 -18.52 -4.49
CA ALA A 220 -14.85 -17.83 -4.83
C ALA A 220 -15.11 -16.38 -5.26
N LYS A 221 -16.18 -16.12 -6.04
CA LYS A 221 -16.57 -14.75 -6.43
C LYS A 221 -16.83 -13.85 -5.21
N SER A 222 -17.53 -14.36 -4.20
CA SER A 222 -17.91 -13.58 -3.02
C SER A 222 -16.81 -13.47 -1.97
N ASN A 223 -16.04 -14.54 -1.74
CA ASN A 223 -15.13 -14.61 -0.59
C ASN A 223 -13.68 -14.30 -0.93
N ALA A 224 -13.26 -14.41 -2.19
CA ALA A 224 -11.86 -14.25 -2.53
C ALA A 224 -11.34 -12.85 -2.22
N SER A 225 -10.26 -12.77 -1.45
CA SER A 225 -9.49 -11.55 -1.23
C SER A 225 -8.56 -11.28 -2.41
N VAL A 226 -7.98 -12.35 -2.98
CA VAL A 226 -7.12 -12.28 -4.17
C VAL A 226 -7.41 -13.45 -5.10
N ILE A 227 -7.51 -13.17 -6.41
CA ILE A 227 -7.62 -14.17 -7.46
C ILE A 227 -6.49 -13.96 -8.47
N PHE A 228 -5.66 -14.98 -8.69
CA PHE A 228 -4.74 -15.06 -9.82
C PHE A 228 -5.44 -15.77 -10.97
N ALA A 229 -6.03 -15.01 -11.89
CA ALA A 229 -6.73 -15.55 -13.06
C ALA A 229 -5.73 -15.75 -14.20
N ILE A 230 -5.32 -17.01 -14.43
CA ILE A 230 -4.29 -17.38 -15.41
C ILE A 230 -4.97 -18.04 -16.60
N GLY A 231 -4.71 -17.57 -17.81
CA GLY A 231 -5.24 -18.19 -19.02
C GLY A 231 -4.70 -17.61 -20.32
N TYR A 232 -4.95 -18.27 -21.43
CA TYR A 232 -4.55 -17.75 -22.75
C TYR A 232 -5.64 -16.87 -23.38
N PRO A 233 -5.30 -15.97 -24.33
CA PRO A 233 -6.28 -15.13 -25.02
C PRO A 233 -7.44 -15.91 -25.67
N GLN A 234 -7.16 -17.11 -26.22
CA GLN A 234 -8.16 -17.97 -26.87
C GLN A 234 -9.16 -18.63 -25.89
N GLU A 235 -8.89 -18.62 -24.58
CA GLU A 235 -9.75 -19.21 -23.54
C GLU A 235 -10.94 -18.29 -23.19
N ARG A 236 -11.68 -17.86 -24.22
CA ARG A 236 -12.66 -16.75 -24.13
C ARG A 236 -13.72 -16.89 -23.04
N LYS A 237 -14.17 -18.12 -22.76
CA LYS A 237 -15.19 -18.37 -21.73
C LYS A 237 -14.77 -17.85 -20.35
N LYS A 238 -13.47 -17.95 -20.02
CA LYS A 238 -12.91 -17.39 -18.79
C LYS A 238 -13.05 -15.87 -18.74
N TRP A 239 -12.64 -15.21 -19.82
CA TRP A 239 -12.52 -13.75 -19.85
C TRP A 239 -13.86 -13.03 -19.98
N GLU A 240 -14.92 -13.69 -20.47
CA GLU A 240 -16.23 -13.07 -20.65
C GLU A 240 -16.77 -12.47 -19.34
N SER A 241 -16.58 -13.18 -18.23
CA SER A 241 -17.02 -12.73 -16.90
C SER A 241 -16.26 -11.51 -16.35
N LEU A 242 -15.12 -11.16 -16.96
CA LEU A 242 -14.25 -10.04 -16.59
C LEU A 242 -14.22 -8.92 -17.65
N LYS A 243 -14.99 -9.05 -18.72
CA LYS A 243 -14.93 -8.17 -19.90
C LYS A 243 -15.09 -6.68 -19.57
N ASP A 244 -16.02 -6.34 -18.69
CA ASP A 244 -16.30 -4.95 -18.32
C ASP A 244 -15.29 -4.38 -17.32
N ALA A 245 -14.53 -5.25 -16.64
CA ALA A 245 -13.53 -4.87 -15.65
C ALA A 245 -12.12 -4.71 -16.27
N LEU A 246 -11.82 -5.46 -17.33
CA LEU A 246 -10.51 -5.44 -17.98
C LEU A 246 -10.29 -4.20 -18.83
N MET A 247 -9.11 -3.59 -18.67
CA MET A 247 -8.63 -2.52 -19.53
C MET A 247 -8.04 -3.08 -20.82
N MET A 248 -7.45 -4.27 -20.78
CA MET A 248 -6.98 -5.00 -21.97
C MET A 248 -7.72 -6.34 -22.12
N TYR A 249 -8.82 -6.31 -22.86
CA TYR A 249 -9.65 -7.49 -23.09
C TYR A 249 -9.14 -8.32 -24.29
N PRO A 250 -8.83 -9.62 -24.16
CA PRO A 250 -8.35 -10.43 -25.29
C PRO A 250 -9.42 -10.55 -26.38
N ASN A 251 -9.06 -10.19 -27.61
CA ASN A 251 -9.95 -10.20 -28.76
C ASN A 251 -9.80 -11.47 -29.61
N GLN A 252 -10.70 -11.66 -30.57
CA GLN A 252 -10.74 -12.88 -31.42
C GLN A 252 -9.52 -13.03 -32.34
N ASN A 253 -8.77 -11.96 -32.59
CA ASN A 253 -7.63 -11.95 -33.50
C ASN A 253 -6.29 -12.22 -32.79
N GLY A 254 -6.33 -12.52 -31.48
CA GLY A 254 -5.13 -12.73 -30.66
C GLY A 254 -4.44 -11.44 -30.21
N GLY A 255 -5.09 -10.29 -30.35
CA GLY A 255 -4.68 -9.01 -29.75
C GLY A 255 -5.60 -8.62 -28.60
N TYR A 256 -5.60 -7.33 -28.25
CA TYR A 256 -6.44 -6.80 -27.17
C TYR A 256 -7.36 -5.68 -27.65
N THR A 257 -8.57 -5.65 -27.12
CA THR A 257 -9.44 -4.47 -27.14
C THR A 257 -9.04 -3.61 -25.94
N ILE A 258 -8.52 -2.42 -26.23
CA ILE A 258 -7.95 -1.48 -25.25
C ILE A 258 -9.03 -0.51 -24.80
N ASN A 259 -9.20 -0.37 -23.49
CA ASN A 259 -10.15 0.57 -22.91
C ASN A 259 -9.73 2.03 -23.18
N PRO A 260 -10.65 2.93 -23.55
CA PRO A 260 -10.35 4.34 -23.78
C PRO A 260 -9.60 5.04 -22.64
N LYS A 261 -9.76 4.59 -21.40
CA LYS A 261 -9.06 5.13 -20.21
C LYS A 261 -7.54 4.94 -20.26
N ILE A 262 -7.03 4.07 -21.13
CA ILE A 262 -5.60 3.84 -21.34
C ILE A 262 -5.19 4.08 -22.81
N SER A 263 -6.00 4.82 -23.58
CA SER A 263 -5.90 4.90 -25.05
C SER A 263 -4.74 5.73 -25.60
N THR A 264 -3.73 6.05 -24.81
CA THR A 264 -2.47 6.61 -25.34
C THR A 264 -1.75 5.60 -26.24
N ILE A 265 -2.17 4.34 -26.19
CA ILE A 265 -1.63 3.25 -26.98
C ILE A 265 -2.22 3.27 -28.41
N LYS A 266 -1.39 3.65 -29.39
CA LYS A 266 -1.74 3.66 -30.82
C LYS A 266 -1.18 2.48 -31.61
N ASP A 267 -0.42 1.59 -30.98
CA ASP A 267 0.33 0.56 -31.69
C ASP A 267 -0.39 -0.80 -31.72
N ASN A 268 -0.13 -1.55 -32.80
CA ASN A 268 -0.64 -2.89 -33.07
C ASN A 268 -0.16 -3.91 -32.03
N ILE A 269 -0.69 -3.85 -30.82
CA ILE A 269 -0.50 -4.87 -29.78
C ILE A 269 -1.15 -6.16 -30.27
N GLN A 270 -0.31 -7.11 -30.67
CA GLN A 270 -0.72 -8.43 -31.10
C GLN A 270 0.17 -9.48 -30.46
N LYS A 271 -0.44 -10.32 -29.62
CA LYS A 271 0.16 -11.53 -29.04
C LYS A 271 1.22 -11.28 -27.97
N GLU A 272 1.16 -10.17 -27.25
CA GLU A 272 1.95 -9.91 -26.05
C GLU A 272 1.35 -10.59 -24.83
N SER A 273 2.23 -10.96 -23.89
CA SER A 273 1.79 -11.42 -22.58
C SER A 273 1.45 -10.22 -21.69
N VAL A 274 0.39 -10.33 -20.91
CA VAL A 274 -0.16 -9.21 -20.13
C VAL A 274 -0.40 -9.66 -18.70
N ILE A 275 -0.01 -8.81 -17.75
CA ILE A 275 -0.49 -8.89 -16.38
C ILE A 275 -1.25 -7.61 -16.08
N GLU A 276 -2.45 -7.72 -15.53
CA GLU A 276 -3.29 -6.58 -15.15
C GLU A 276 -3.86 -6.81 -13.74
N ALA A 277 -3.85 -5.76 -12.92
CA ALA A 277 -4.47 -5.72 -11.60
C ALA A 277 -5.80 -4.98 -11.69
N ILE A 278 -6.89 -5.66 -11.34
CA ILE A 278 -8.24 -5.08 -11.35
C ILE A 278 -8.95 -5.31 -10.02
N GLN A 279 -9.88 -4.40 -9.73
CA GLN A 279 -10.85 -4.61 -8.66
C GLN A 279 -11.80 -5.74 -9.06
N SER A 280 -12.03 -6.70 -8.16
CA SER A 280 -12.99 -7.78 -8.44
C SER A 280 -14.38 -7.18 -8.69
N PRO A 281 -15.06 -7.54 -9.79
CA PRO A 281 -16.41 -7.06 -10.07
C PRO A 281 -17.46 -7.67 -9.14
N TRP A 282 -17.10 -8.73 -8.40
CA TRP A 282 -18.00 -9.47 -7.51
C TRP A 282 -17.79 -9.16 -6.04
N ASN A 283 -16.57 -8.77 -5.65
CA ASN A 283 -16.21 -8.40 -4.30
C ASN A 283 -15.44 -7.07 -4.32
N LYS A 284 -16.03 -5.99 -3.78
CA LYS A 284 -15.39 -4.66 -3.71
C LYS A 284 -14.09 -4.61 -2.91
N LYS A 285 -13.82 -5.62 -2.10
CA LYS A 285 -12.55 -5.79 -1.37
C LYS A 285 -11.62 -6.83 -2.01
N GLY A 286 -12.02 -7.49 -3.09
CA GLY A 286 -11.22 -8.53 -3.75
C GLY A 286 -10.35 -7.95 -4.86
N ILE A 287 -9.11 -8.42 -5.00
CA ILE A 287 -8.23 -8.07 -6.13
C ILE A 287 -8.22 -9.25 -7.10
N ILE A 288 -8.26 -8.97 -8.40
CA ILE A 288 -7.98 -9.97 -9.42
C ILE A 288 -6.72 -9.54 -10.16
N TYR A 289 -5.72 -10.41 -10.18
CA TYR A 289 -4.59 -10.31 -11.06
C TYR A 289 -4.86 -11.21 -12.26
N THR A 290 -5.21 -10.62 -13.41
CA THR A 290 -5.30 -11.38 -14.65
C THR A 290 -3.92 -11.52 -15.26
N VAL A 291 -3.52 -12.76 -15.51
CA VAL A 291 -2.23 -13.13 -16.07
C VAL A 291 -2.53 -13.84 -17.39
N ILE A 292 -2.37 -13.11 -18.49
CA ILE A 292 -2.71 -13.51 -19.85
C ILE A 292 -1.41 -13.70 -20.64
N PRO A 293 -0.71 -14.85 -20.50
CA PRO A 293 0.40 -15.18 -21.39
C PRO A 293 -0.08 -15.29 -22.84
N SER A 294 0.79 -14.99 -23.80
CA SER A 294 0.49 -15.13 -25.23
C SER A 294 0.23 -16.58 -25.63
N ASP A 295 1.04 -17.50 -25.11
CA ASP A 295 1.06 -18.94 -25.37
C ASP A 295 1.98 -19.65 -24.35
N ASN A 296 2.35 -20.92 -24.59
CA ASN A 296 3.27 -21.67 -23.74
C ASN A 296 4.65 -20.99 -23.60
N GLU A 297 5.16 -20.34 -24.64
CA GLU A 297 6.45 -19.63 -24.60
C GLU A 297 6.31 -18.36 -23.77
N GLY A 298 5.24 -17.60 -23.96
CA GLY A 298 4.90 -16.44 -23.15
C GLY A 298 4.73 -16.78 -21.67
N ALA A 299 4.05 -17.89 -21.35
CA ALA A 299 3.88 -18.35 -19.97
C ALA A 299 5.23 -18.71 -19.31
N ASN A 300 6.12 -19.39 -20.02
CA ASN A 300 7.48 -19.70 -19.52
C ASN A 300 8.34 -18.45 -19.37
N SER A 301 8.20 -17.49 -20.29
CA SER A 301 8.92 -16.21 -20.25
C SER A 301 8.47 -15.36 -19.06
N LEU A 302 7.15 -15.27 -18.82
CA LEU A 302 6.59 -14.64 -17.62
C LEU A 302 7.08 -15.32 -16.34
N ALA A 303 7.05 -16.65 -16.27
CA ALA A 303 7.53 -17.39 -15.12
C ALA A 303 9.01 -17.09 -14.83
N SER A 304 9.84 -17.01 -15.88
CA SER A 304 11.26 -16.65 -15.76
C SER A 304 11.45 -15.19 -15.31
N TYR A 305 10.66 -14.27 -15.85
CA TYR A 305 10.70 -12.85 -15.45
C TYR A 305 10.31 -12.66 -13.98
N LEU A 306 9.23 -13.31 -13.54
CA LEU A 306 8.73 -13.20 -12.16
C LEU A 306 9.66 -13.84 -11.14
N SER A 307 10.44 -14.86 -11.54
CA SER A 307 11.43 -15.50 -10.69
C SER A 307 12.68 -14.64 -10.45
N ASP A 308 12.91 -13.60 -11.26
CA ASP A 308 14.02 -12.66 -11.10
C ASP A 308 13.60 -11.46 -10.24
N PRO A 309 14.14 -11.30 -9.01
CA PRO A 309 13.74 -10.20 -8.13
C PRO A 309 14.03 -8.81 -8.70
N GLN A 310 15.11 -8.64 -9.46
CA GLN A 310 15.52 -7.34 -10.02
C GLN A 310 14.66 -6.93 -11.21
N LYS A 311 14.14 -7.90 -11.96
CA LYS A 311 13.19 -7.65 -13.05
C LYS A 311 11.80 -7.41 -12.48
N SER A 312 11.31 -8.35 -11.67
CA SER A 312 9.95 -8.29 -11.13
C SER A 312 9.68 -7.07 -10.24
N SER A 313 10.70 -6.49 -9.58
CA SER A 313 10.55 -5.24 -8.82
C SER A 313 10.26 -4.01 -9.70
N LYS A 314 10.42 -4.10 -11.02
CA LYS A 314 10.14 -3.03 -11.97
C LYS A 314 8.67 -3.01 -12.44
N MET A 315 7.88 -4.01 -12.03
CA MET A 315 6.45 -4.01 -12.31
C MET A 315 5.77 -2.89 -11.50
N GLU A 316 5.05 -2.03 -12.21
CA GLU A 316 4.36 -0.88 -11.66
C GLU A 316 3.09 -0.57 -12.45
N GLY A 317 2.35 0.45 -12.02
CA GLY A 317 1.08 0.82 -12.64
C GLY A 317 -0.02 -0.22 -12.38
N HIS A 318 -0.95 -0.33 -13.32
CA HIS A 318 -2.12 -1.24 -13.26
C HIS A 318 -1.97 -2.40 -14.22
N ILE A 319 -1.18 -2.21 -15.27
CA ILE A 319 -0.97 -3.15 -16.36
C ILE A 319 0.54 -3.23 -16.63
N SER A 320 1.06 -4.42 -16.86
CA SER A 320 2.41 -4.63 -17.37
C SER A 320 2.31 -5.51 -18.61
N MET A 321 2.80 -4.98 -19.73
CA MET A 321 2.85 -5.68 -21.00
C MET A 321 4.26 -6.20 -21.25
N PHE A 322 4.36 -7.45 -21.66
CA PHE A 322 5.62 -8.15 -21.86
C PHE A 322 5.81 -8.38 -23.36
N MET A 323 6.69 -7.56 -23.92
CA MET A 323 7.02 -7.55 -25.35
C MET A 323 7.94 -8.73 -25.69
N LYS A 324 7.89 -9.22 -26.93
CA LYS A 324 8.75 -10.34 -27.38
C LYS A 324 10.24 -10.02 -27.36
N ASN A 325 10.62 -8.75 -27.44
CA ASN A 325 12.00 -8.29 -27.32
C ASN A 325 12.52 -8.31 -25.85
N GLY A 326 11.69 -8.70 -24.88
CA GLY A 326 12.03 -8.75 -23.46
C GLY A 326 11.77 -7.44 -22.70
N GLU A 327 11.29 -6.40 -23.38
CA GLU A 327 10.88 -5.15 -22.76
C GLU A 327 9.56 -5.31 -21.99
N VAL A 328 9.44 -4.60 -20.86
CA VAL A 328 8.21 -4.53 -20.07
C VAL A 328 7.72 -3.10 -20.06
N VAL A 329 6.50 -2.91 -20.55
CA VAL A 329 5.87 -1.59 -20.66
C VAL A 329 4.77 -1.50 -19.60
N PRO A 330 4.96 -0.71 -18.53
CA PRO A 330 3.93 -0.47 -17.53
C PRO A 330 2.93 0.58 -18.03
N PHE A 331 1.66 0.41 -17.68
CA PHE A 331 0.61 1.40 -17.90
C PHE A 331 -0.16 1.68 -16.62
N SER A 332 -0.45 2.95 -16.39
CA SER A 332 -1.33 3.40 -15.32
C SER A 332 -2.65 3.87 -15.90
N VAL A 333 -3.76 3.47 -15.28
CA VAL A 333 -5.06 4.06 -15.58
C VAL A 333 -5.01 5.50 -15.13
N THR A 334 -5.19 6.44 -16.05
CA THR A 334 -5.36 7.86 -15.69
C THR A 334 -6.72 8.00 -15.02
N GLU A 335 -6.73 8.16 -13.70
CA GLU A 335 -7.91 8.71 -13.06
C GLU A 335 -8.13 10.14 -13.57
N PRO A 336 -9.38 10.56 -13.84
CA PRO A 336 -9.66 11.96 -14.07
C PRO A 336 -9.19 12.72 -12.83
N ILE A 337 -8.17 13.54 -13.01
CA ILE A 337 -7.47 14.23 -11.93
C ILE A 337 -8.50 14.86 -10.99
N SER A 338 -8.56 14.37 -9.75
CA SER A 338 -9.44 14.86 -8.69
C SER A 338 -9.02 16.22 -8.13
N LEU A 339 -8.31 17.03 -8.93
CA LEU A 339 -7.92 18.42 -8.65
C LEU A 339 -9.12 19.28 -8.24
N VAL A 340 -10.35 18.87 -8.55
CA VAL A 340 -11.57 19.59 -8.16
C VAL A 340 -11.93 19.40 -6.68
N LYS A 341 -11.58 18.28 -6.02
CA LYS A 341 -11.96 18.04 -4.61
C LYS A 341 -11.12 18.88 -3.62
N THR A 342 -9.84 19.09 -3.90
CA THR A 342 -8.94 19.88 -3.05
C THR A 342 -9.31 21.37 -3.05
N PHE A 343 -9.91 21.88 -4.14
CA PHE A 343 -10.43 23.25 -4.20
C PHE A 343 -11.84 23.43 -3.61
N ILE A 344 -12.65 22.36 -3.49
CA ILE A 344 -14.03 22.46 -2.96
C ILE A 344 -14.12 22.19 -1.45
N ASN A 345 -13.19 21.44 -0.85
CA ASN A 345 -13.21 21.21 0.59
C ASN A 345 -13.13 22.46 1.49
N PRO A 346 -12.42 23.57 1.15
CA PRO A 346 -12.46 24.77 1.98
C PRO A 346 -13.81 25.52 1.92
N LEU A 347 -14.69 25.24 0.94
CA LEU A 347 -16.01 25.88 0.83
C LEU A 347 -17.09 25.19 1.68
N LYS A 348 -16.91 23.90 2.03
CA LYS A 348 -17.92 23.12 2.77
C LYS A 348 -18.04 23.52 4.24
N ASN A 349 -16.99 24.14 4.80
CA ASN A 349 -16.93 24.61 6.19
C ASN A 349 -17.21 26.11 6.36
N ILE A 350 -17.60 26.83 5.31
CA ILE A 350 -18.02 28.23 5.43
C ILE A 350 -19.52 28.25 5.73
N PRO A 351 -19.96 28.71 6.92
CA PRO A 351 -21.38 28.87 7.20
C PRO A 351 -22.06 29.74 6.13
N LEU A 352 -23.23 29.31 5.63
CA LEU A 352 -23.97 29.95 4.53
C LEU A 352 -24.09 31.49 4.67
N ARG A 353 -24.17 31.99 5.92
CA ARG A 353 -24.17 33.43 6.25
C ARG A 353 -22.98 34.20 5.69
N TYR A 354 -21.76 33.64 5.68
CA TYR A 354 -20.58 34.35 5.18
C TYR A 354 -20.54 34.37 3.64
N LEU A 355 -21.09 33.35 3.00
CA LEU A 355 -21.22 33.28 1.54
C LEU A 355 -22.23 34.32 1.03
N ILE A 356 -23.34 34.50 1.76
CA ILE A 356 -24.33 35.56 1.50
C ILE A 356 -23.71 36.96 1.68
N VAL A 357 -22.94 37.19 2.76
CA VAL A 357 -22.25 38.47 2.99
C VAL A 357 -21.25 38.78 1.87
N GLY A 358 -20.50 37.77 1.40
CA GLY A 358 -19.58 37.92 0.27
C GLY A 358 -20.28 38.36 -1.02
N ILE A 359 -21.43 37.75 -1.35
CA ILE A 359 -22.22 38.11 -2.53
C ILE A 359 -22.77 39.55 -2.41
N ILE A 360 -23.25 39.94 -1.23
CA ILE A 360 -23.76 41.31 -1.00
C ILE A 360 -22.64 42.35 -1.17
N LEU A 361 -21.45 42.10 -0.62
CA LEU A 361 -20.30 42.99 -0.78
C LEU A 361 -19.88 43.13 -2.25
N LEU A 362 -19.90 42.04 -2.99
CA LEU A 362 -19.56 42.03 -4.42
C LEU A 362 -20.59 42.81 -5.26
N ALA A 363 -21.88 42.66 -4.94
CA ALA A 363 -22.94 43.47 -5.56
C ALA A 363 -22.81 44.97 -5.25
N ILE A 364 -22.48 45.34 -4.01
CA ILE A 364 -22.21 46.72 -3.63
C ILE A 364 -21.00 47.26 -4.40
N LEU A 365 -19.92 46.48 -4.52
CA LEU A 365 -18.72 46.87 -5.25
C LEU A 365 -19.03 47.13 -6.73
N VAL A 366 -19.82 46.27 -7.36
CA VAL A 366 -20.28 46.43 -8.74
C VAL A 366 -21.13 47.71 -8.89
N ILE A 367 -22.05 47.97 -7.96
CA ILE A 367 -22.87 49.19 -7.97
C ILE A 367 -22.01 50.45 -7.82
N VAL A 368 -20.99 50.42 -6.94
CA VAL A 368 -20.05 51.52 -6.75
C VAL A 368 -19.23 51.76 -8.02
N ILE A 369 -18.70 50.69 -8.65
CA ILE A 369 -17.96 50.77 -9.91
C ILE A 369 -18.85 51.39 -11.01
N ILE A 370 -20.10 50.92 -11.15
CA ILE A 370 -21.06 51.47 -12.13
C ILE A 370 -21.34 52.96 -11.86
N ARG A 371 -21.49 53.37 -10.59
CA ARG A 371 -21.69 54.78 -10.24
C ARG A 371 -20.46 55.65 -10.53
N ILE A 372 -19.26 55.15 -10.27
CA ILE A 372 -18.00 55.86 -10.59
C ILE A 372 -17.87 56.03 -12.10
N PHE A 373 -18.15 54.98 -12.88
CA PHE A 373 -18.11 55.06 -14.35
C PHE A 373 -19.19 55.99 -14.93
N LYS A 374 -20.38 56.05 -14.33
CA LYS A 374 -21.42 57.03 -14.73
C LYS A 374 -21.05 58.47 -14.38
N ARG A 375 -20.37 58.72 -13.25
CA ARG A 375 -19.89 60.08 -12.87
C ARG A 375 -18.73 60.58 -13.74
N LYS A 376 -17.90 59.71 -14.31
CA LYS A 376 -16.83 60.10 -15.24
C LYS A 376 -17.33 60.44 -16.66
N LYS A 377 -18.60 60.16 -16.99
CA LYS A 377 -19.23 60.45 -18.28
C LYS A 377 -20.17 61.67 -18.25
N ALA A 378 -20.26 62.38 -17.13
CA ALA A 378 -21.05 63.60 -16.96
C ALA A 378 -20.15 64.83 -16.92
#